data_AF-A0A7X2M4Q8-F1
#
_entry.id   AF-A0A7X2M4Q8-F1
#
_cell.length_a   1.000
_cell.length_b   1.000
_cell.length_c   1.000
_cell.angle_alpha   90.00
_cell.angle_beta   90.00
_cell.angle_gamma   90.00
#
_symmetry.space_group_name_H-M   'P 1'
#
loop_
_entity.id
_entity.type
_entity.pdbx_description
1 polymer ?
#
loop_
_entity_poly.entity_id
_entity_poly.type
_entity_poly.pdbx_seq_one_letter_code
_entity_poly.pdbx_strand_id
1 'polypeptide(L)'
;MAKSRLIGDYPVIGIRPTIDGRRGVLKVRESLEEQTMNMAKSAAKLFTENLKYSNGEPVKVVIADTTIGRVAEAAACADKFKKEGVDITLTVTPCWCYGAETMDMDPQTIKAVWGFNGTERPGAVYLASVLATHAQKGLPAFGIYGHDVQEADDTEIPCDVKEKLLRFGRASVAAATMRGKSYLQIGSICMGIGGSIIDPAFIEEYLGMRVESVDEVEIIRRMTEGIYDEAEFQKALAWTKEKCKEGFDKNREDLQRNSEEKDADWEFVVKMMCIIKDLMNGNENLPEGREEERVGHNALAAGFQGQRQWTDFYPNCDFPEAMLNSSFDWNGAREPYILATENDVLNGLGMLFSKLLTNSAQIFADVRTYWSPEAVKRATGGYELEGHAKEAGGFIHLINSGAACLDANGQSKDADGNGCMKPWYDVTEEDQEAMLNATTWNYADFGYFRGGGFSSRFVTEAEMPVTMIRLNLVKNLGPMLQIAEGWTVKLPDEVTDVLWKRTDYTWPCTWFAPRVTGEGNFATAYDVMNNWGANHGAISYGHIGADLITLCSILRIPVAMHNVPEEKIFRPASWNAFGQDKEGQDFRACQAYGPMYKSIR
;
A
#
# COMPACT_ATOMS: atom_id res chain seq x y z
N MET A 1 -3.30 14.27 13.59
CA MET A 1 -4.18 13.07 13.66
C MET A 1 -5.48 13.42 13.00
N ALA A 2 -5.92 12.63 12.03
CA ALA A 2 -7.17 12.90 11.32
C ALA A 2 -8.30 12.00 11.84
N LYS A 3 -9.53 12.51 11.85
CA LYS A 3 -10.73 11.67 12.05
C LYS A 3 -10.76 10.63 10.92
N SER A 4 -11.10 9.37 11.23
CA SER A 4 -11.29 8.35 10.19
C SER A 4 -12.33 8.82 9.18
N ARG A 5 -11.97 8.79 7.90
CA ARG A 5 -12.88 9.05 6.78
C ARG A 5 -13.80 7.86 6.47
N LEU A 6 -13.47 6.68 6.99
CA LEU A 6 -14.17 5.42 6.69
C LEU A 6 -15.05 4.99 7.86
N ILE A 7 -16.13 4.29 7.54
CA ILE A 7 -17.06 3.75 8.52
C ILE A 7 -16.45 2.49 9.17
N GLY A 8 -16.58 2.42 10.50
CA GLY A 8 -16.09 1.33 11.33
C GLY A 8 -14.77 1.66 12.02
N ASP A 9 -14.45 0.86 13.04
CA ASP A 9 -13.21 1.01 13.80
C ASP A 9 -12.01 0.39 13.07
N TYR A 10 -10.81 0.81 13.44
CA TYR A 10 -9.57 0.20 12.98
C TYR A 10 -9.34 -1.17 13.63
N PRO A 11 -8.64 -2.11 12.95
CA PRO A 11 -8.42 -3.46 13.47
C PRO A 11 -7.52 -3.45 14.71
N VAL A 12 -7.85 -4.28 15.70
CA VAL A 12 -7.15 -4.33 16.99
C VAL A 12 -6.21 -5.53 17.07
N ILE A 13 -5.02 -5.32 17.65
CA ILE A 13 -4.07 -6.40 17.94
C ILE A 13 -4.31 -6.96 19.35
N GLY A 14 -4.68 -8.23 19.44
CA GLY A 14 -4.86 -8.96 20.68
C GLY A 14 -3.61 -9.75 21.08
N ILE A 15 -3.07 -9.53 22.29
CA ILE A 15 -1.91 -10.27 22.80
C ILE A 15 -2.34 -11.34 23.81
N ARG A 16 -1.91 -12.59 23.54
CA ARG A 16 -2.28 -13.82 24.27
C ARG A 16 -1.06 -14.34 25.04
N PRO A 17 -0.86 -13.95 26.32
CA PRO A 17 0.20 -14.50 27.17
C PRO A 17 -0.12 -15.94 27.58
N THR A 18 0.48 -16.93 26.92
CA THR A 18 0.28 -18.35 27.25
C THR A 18 1.29 -18.85 28.28
N ILE A 19 0.86 -19.72 29.20
CA ILE A 19 1.66 -20.17 30.34
C ILE A 19 1.48 -21.68 30.62
N ASP A 20 2.40 -22.28 31.38
CA ASP A 20 2.18 -23.63 31.92
C ASP A 20 1.01 -23.63 32.93
N GLY A 21 0.01 -24.49 32.71
CA GLY A 21 -1.17 -24.60 33.57
C GLY A 21 -0.92 -25.23 34.95
N ARG A 22 0.26 -25.81 35.21
CA ARG A 22 0.56 -26.54 36.46
C ARG A 22 0.66 -25.61 37.66
N ARG A 23 -0.32 -25.73 38.56
CA ARG A 23 -0.31 -25.19 39.92
C ARG A 23 -0.05 -26.32 40.93
N GLY A 24 0.49 -26.00 42.11
CA GLY A 24 0.74 -26.98 43.16
C GLY A 24 1.84 -26.57 44.13
N VAL A 25 2.40 -27.53 44.88
CA VAL A 25 3.45 -27.28 45.90
C VAL A 25 4.66 -26.55 45.31
N LEU A 26 5.05 -26.91 44.08
CA LEU A 26 6.19 -26.31 43.38
C LEU A 26 5.88 -24.98 42.69
N LYS A 27 4.62 -24.54 42.68
CA LYS A 27 4.19 -23.22 42.19
C LYS A 27 4.77 -22.82 40.83
N VAL A 28 4.76 -23.76 39.87
CA VAL A 28 5.42 -23.59 38.55
C VAL A 28 4.78 -22.44 37.79
N ARG A 29 3.44 -22.40 37.67
CA ARG A 29 2.74 -21.31 37.01
C ARG A 29 3.01 -19.98 37.71
N GLU A 30 2.87 -19.95 39.02
CA GLU A 30 3.02 -18.73 39.82
C GLU A 30 4.41 -18.08 39.67
N SER A 31 5.47 -18.88 39.47
CA SER A 31 6.82 -18.34 39.22
C SER A 31 7.02 -17.76 37.81
N LEU A 32 6.06 -17.93 36.90
CA LEU A 32 6.13 -17.49 35.49
C LEU A 32 5.10 -16.42 35.11
N GLU A 33 4.11 -16.16 35.97
CA GLU A 33 3.01 -15.21 35.71
C GLU A 33 3.55 -13.81 35.32
N GLU A 34 4.49 -13.30 36.11
CA GLU A 34 5.06 -11.96 35.91
C GLU A 34 5.85 -11.87 34.60
N GLN A 35 6.79 -12.79 34.37
CA GLN A 35 7.60 -12.81 33.14
C GLN A 35 6.71 -12.95 31.90
N THR A 36 5.72 -13.86 31.93
CA THR A 36 4.81 -14.09 30.79
C THR A 36 3.98 -12.85 30.48
N MET A 37 3.46 -12.18 31.51
CA MET A 37 2.67 -10.96 31.32
C MET A 37 3.55 -9.77 30.91
N ASN A 38 4.78 -9.68 31.40
CA ASN A 38 5.72 -8.64 30.99
C ASN A 38 6.12 -8.79 29.53
N MET A 39 6.32 -10.01 29.04
CA MET A 39 6.54 -10.28 27.61
C MET A 39 5.38 -9.76 26.74
N ALA A 40 4.13 -9.95 27.18
CA ALA A 40 2.96 -9.40 26.50
C ALA A 40 2.91 -7.87 26.52
N LYS A 41 3.25 -7.25 27.66
CA LYS A 41 3.33 -5.79 27.79
C LYS A 41 4.45 -5.20 26.92
N SER A 42 5.60 -5.84 26.84
CA SER A 42 6.72 -5.40 25.97
C SER A 42 6.33 -5.47 24.50
N ALA A 43 5.66 -6.53 24.06
CA ALA A 43 5.14 -6.64 22.71
C ALA A 43 4.06 -5.57 22.43
N ALA A 44 3.16 -5.32 23.39
CA ALA A 44 2.16 -4.26 23.26
C ALA A 44 2.81 -2.89 23.07
N LYS A 45 3.79 -2.57 23.93
CA LYS A 45 4.56 -1.33 23.87
C LYS A 45 5.26 -1.17 22.52
N LEU A 46 5.95 -2.21 22.05
CA LEU A 46 6.63 -2.21 20.75
C LEU A 46 5.67 -1.86 19.61
N PHE A 47 4.49 -2.49 19.57
CA PHE A 47 3.48 -2.20 18.54
C PHE A 47 2.94 -0.77 18.65
N THR A 48 2.53 -0.33 19.84
CA THR A 48 1.96 1.01 20.03
C THR A 48 2.97 2.14 19.75
N GLU A 49 4.27 1.91 19.94
CA GLU A 49 5.30 2.93 19.71
C GLU A 49 5.74 3.02 18.25
N ASN A 50 5.56 1.96 17.45
CA ASN A 50 6.17 1.85 16.12
C ASN A 50 5.16 1.68 14.98
N LEU A 51 3.91 1.31 15.28
CA LEU A 51 2.88 1.08 14.26
C LEU A 51 1.77 2.12 14.39
N LYS A 52 1.39 2.68 13.25
CA LYS A 52 0.28 3.63 13.12
C LYS A 52 -0.70 3.16 12.06
N TYR A 53 -1.99 3.39 12.29
CA TYR A 53 -3.03 3.31 11.27
C TYR A 53 -2.84 4.41 10.21
N SER A 54 -3.60 4.31 9.12
CA SER A 54 -3.50 5.27 8.01
C SER A 54 -3.93 6.70 8.37
N ASN A 55 -4.71 6.90 9.45
CA ASN A 55 -5.02 8.21 10.01
C ASN A 55 -3.93 8.78 10.95
N GLY A 56 -2.82 8.06 11.12
CA GLY A 56 -1.69 8.41 11.96
C GLY A 56 -1.79 7.97 13.42
N GLU A 57 -2.93 7.43 13.87
CA GLU A 57 -3.11 6.94 15.25
C GLU A 57 -2.27 5.70 15.54
N PRO A 58 -1.61 5.61 16.71
CA PRO A 58 -1.01 4.36 17.16
C PRO A 58 -1.99 3.21 17.12
N VAL A 59 -1.52 2.01 16.76
CA VAL A 59 -2.39 0.83 16.74
C VAL A 59 -2.95 0.52 18.13
N LYS A 60 -4.23 0.15 18.21
CA LYS A 60 -4.85 -0.32 19.45
C LYS A 60 -4.38 -1.74 19.74
N VAL A 61 -3.93 -1.96 20.98
CA VAL A 61 -3.51 -3.27 21.48
C VAL A 61 -4.31 -3.66 22.71
N VAL A 62 -4.81 -4.89 22.76
CA VAL A 62 -5.55 -5.45 23.89
C VAL A 62 -4.87 -6.71 24.40
N ILE A 63 -4.56 -6.78 25.69
CA ILE A 63 -3.96 -7.98 26.31
C ILE A 63 -5.07 -8.81 26.97
N ALA A 64 -4.96 -10.14 26.94
CA ALA A 64 -5.83 -11.02 27.71
C ALA A 64 -5.82 -10.66 29.22
N ASP A 65 -6.95 -10.80 29.91
CA ASP A 65 -7.06 -10.42 31.34
C ASP A 65 -6.17 -11.29 32.25
N THR A 66 -5.95 -12.54 31.85
CA THR A 66 -5.10 -13.50 32.56
C THR A 66 -4.13 -14.15 31.60
N THR A 67 -3.08 -14.76 32.14
CA THR A 67 -2.30 -15.75 31.40
C THR A 67 -3.19 -16.96 31.03
N ILE A 68 -2.86 -17.61 29.92
CA ILE A 68 -3.65 -18.69 29.31
C ILE A 68 -2.89 -20.01 29.47
N GLY A 69 -3.28 -20.81 30.44
CA GLY A 69 -2.74 -22.14 30.68
C GLY A 69 -3.68 -23.27 30.27
N ARG A 70 -5.00 -23.04 30.25
CA ARG A 70 -6.02 -24.02 29.84
C ARG A 70 -7.09 -23.40 28.94
N VAL A 71 -7.90 -24.25 28.32
CA VAL A 71 -8.95 -23.86 27.36
C VAL A 71 -9.98 -22.88 27.90
N ALA A 72 -10.30 -22.92 29.21
CA ALA A 72 -11.25 -21.96 29.80
C ALA A 72 -10.72 -20.51 29.75
N GLU A 73 -9.43 -20.32 29.96
CA GLU A 73 -8.77 -19.00 29.86
C GLU A 73 -8.63 -18.57 28.39
N ALA A 74 -8.36 -19.52 27.50
CA ALA A 74 -8.36 -19.26 26.06
C ALA A 74 -9.74 -18.81 25.55
N ALA A 75 -10.82 -19.41 26.05
CA ALA A 75 -12.19 -19.04 25.75
C ALA A 75 -12.57 -17.66 26.31
N ALA A 76 -12.16 -17.34 27.54
CA ALA A 76 -12.34 -16.01 28.12
C ALA A 76 -11.60 -14.92 27.33
N CYS A 77 -10.35 -15.20 26.92
CA CYS A 77 -9.59 -14.32 26.03
C CYS A 77 -10.30 -14.10 24.70
N ALA A 78 -10.82 -15.16 24.07
CA ALA A 78 -11.54 -15.06 22.80
C ALA A 78 -12.85 -14.24 22.92
N ASP A 79 -13.62 -14.42 24.01
CA ASP A 79 -14.82 -13.62 24.26
C ASP A 79 -14.51 -12.14 24.44
N LYS A 80 -13.45 -11.80 25.21
CA LYS A 80 -12.96 -10.42 25.31
C LYS A 80 -12.56 -9.86 23.95
N PHE A 81 -11.74 -10.60 23.22
CA PHE A 81 -11.19 -10.17 21.92
C PHE A 81 -12.29 -9.91 20.89
N LYS A 82 -13.33 -10.75 20.87
CA LYS A 82 -14.51 -10.55 20.03
C LYS A 82 -15.25 -9.25 20.36
N LYS A 83 -15.40 -8.91 21.64
CA LYS A 83 -16.06 -7.66 22.09
C LYS A 83 -15.22 -6.42 21.83
N GLU A 84 -13.89 -6.56 21.86
CA GLU A 84 -12.93 -5.47 21.64
C GLU A 84 -12.57 -5.24 20.17
N GLY A 85 -13.11 -6.04 19.24
CA GLY A 85 -12.85 -5.91 17.80
C GLY A 85 -11.45 -6.39 17.38
N VAL A 86 -10.94 -7.46 17.99
CA VAL A 86 -9.63 -8.02 17.64
C VAL A 86 -9.70 -8.85 16.37
N ASP A 87 -8.95 -8.43 15.35
CA ASP A 87 -8.74 -9.17 14.08
C ASP A 87 -7.37 -9.83 13.99
N ILE A 88 -6.43 -9.46 14.87
CA ILE A 88 -5.02 -9.88 14.79
C ILE A 88 -4.60 -10.41 16.15
N THR A 89 -3.96 -11.58 16.22
CA THR A 89 -3.48 -12.14 17.49
C THR A 89 -1.98 -12.43 17.49
N LEU A 90 -1.32 -12.02 18.57
CA LEU A 90 0.04 -12.42 18.89
C LEU A 90 0.02 -13.24 20.18
N THR A 91 0.38 -14.52 20.08
CA THR A 91 0.61 -15.36 21.26
C THR A 91 2.06 -15.23 21.71
N VAL A 92 2.30 -15.04 23.01
CA VAL A 92 3.65 -14.93 23.58
C VAL A 92 3.83 -15.91 24.73
N THR A 93 5.03 -16.47 24.88
CA THR A 93 5.36 -17.25 26.09
C THR A 93 6.87 -17.38 26.33
N PRO A 94 7.29 -17.40 27.62
CA PRO A 94 8.62 -17.83 28.01
C PRO A 94 8.73 -19.34 28.28
N CYS A 95 7.65 -20.13 28.19
CA CYS A 95 7.64 -21.50 28.74
C CYS A 95 6.85 -22.51 27.91
N TRP A 96 6.86 -23.77 28.37
CA TRP A 96 5.97 -24.80 27.84
C TRP A 96 4.50 -24.47 28.14
N CYS A 97 3.63 -24.57 27.13
CA CYS A 97 2.18 -24.47 27.29
C CYS A 97 1.49 -25.62 26.51
N TYR A 98 0.21 -25.86 26.75
CA TYR A 98 -0.47 -27.07 26.27
C TYR A 98 -1.04 -26.92 24.85
N GLY A 99 -0.18 -26.61 23.87
CA GLY A 99 -0.45 -26.63 22.42
C GLY A 99 -1.89 -26.28 22.01
N ALA A 100 -2.66 -27.29 21.63
CA ALA A 100 -4.04 -27.14 21.15
C ALA A 100 -5.03 -26.59 22.20
N GLU A 101 -4.78 -26.74 23.50
CA GLU A 101 -5.65 -26.20 24.56
C GLU A 101 -5.54 -24.67 24.65
N THR A 102 -4.42 -24.08 24.22
CA THR A 102 -4.11 -22.65 24.38
C THR A 102 -4.06 -21.86 23.07
N MET A 103 -4.10 -22.55 21.92
CA MET A 103 -4.02 -21.91 20.60
C MET A 103 -5.22 -21.00 20.29
N ASP A 104 -5.05 -20.12 19.30
CA ASP A 104 -6.15 -19.32 18.75
C ASP A 104 -6.83 -20.12 17.62
N MET A 105 -8.11 -20.40 17.81
CA MET A 105 -8.91 -21.26 16.93
C MET A 105 -9.80 -20.47 15.97
N ASP A 106 -9.88 -19.15 16.08
CA ASP A 106 -10.73 -18.34 15.21
C ASP A 106 -10.15 -18.34 13.79
N PRO A 107 -10.82 -18.85 12.75
CA PRO A 107 -10.27 -18.86 11.40
C PRO A 107 -10.12 -17.45 10.79
N GLN A 108 -10.79 -16.43 11.34
CA GLN A 108 -10.79 -15.07 10.81
C GLN A 108 -9.65 -14.21 11.34
N THR A 109 -8.99 -14.59 12.44
CA THR A 109 -7.87 -13.81 12.97
C THR A 109 -6.58 -14.06 12.18
N ILE A 110 -5.75 -13.04 12.04
CA ILE A 110 -4.38 -13.16 11.52
C ILE A 110 -3.44 -13.40 12.70
N LYS A 111 -2.63 -14.47 12.68
CA LYS A 111 -2.01 -15.01 13.91
C LYS A 111 -0.49 -15.11 13.83
N ALA A 112 0.18 -14.75 14.91
CA ALA A 112 1.60 -15.04 15.16
C ALA A 112 1.82 -15.65 16.54
N VAL A 113 2.94 -16.37 16.70
CA VAL A 113 3.41 -16.91 17.97
C VAL A 113 4.88 -16.53 18.16
N TRP A 114 5.20 -15.89 19.28
CA TRP A 114 6.56 -15.60 19.72
C TRP A 114 6.90 -16.46 20.94
N GLY A 115 7.84 -17.40 20.76
CA GLY A 115 8.42 -18.19 21.84
C GLY A 115 9.77 -17.62 22.24
N PHE A 116 9.95 -17.34 23.54
CA PHE A 116 11.22 -16.89 24.09
C PHE A 116 12.30 -17.96 23.87
N ASN A 117 13.49 -17.54 23.43
CA ASN A 117 14.65 -18.42 23.30
C ASN A 117 15.44 -18.44 24.62
N GLY A 118 14.89 -19.11 25.63
CA GLY A 118 15.54 -19.32 26.94
C GLY A 118 15.75 -20.80 27.22
N THR A 119 16.62 -21.12 28.17
CA THR A 119 16.95 -22.52 28.50
C THR A 119 16.17 -23.05 29.71
N GLU A 120 15.95 -22.20 30.70
CA GLU A 120 15.30 -22.50 31.98
C GLU A 120 13.87 -22.97 31.76
N ARG A 121 13.22 -22.39 30.75
CA ARG A 121 11.84 -22.67 30.38
C ARG A 121 11.71 -22.76 28.86
N PRO A 122 11.06 -23.81 28.33
CA PRO A 122 11.19 -24.15 26.92
C PRO A 122 10.15 -23.42 26.05
N GLY A 123 10.21 -22.08 25.98
CA GLY A 123 9.31 -21.25 25.17
C GLY A 123 9.33 -21.60 23.68
N ALA A 124 10.52 -21.86 23.13
CA ALA A 124 10.71 -22.33 21.75
C ALA A 124 10.07 -23.71 21.48
N VAL A 125 9.98 -24.58 22.49
CA VAL A 125 9.34 -25.90 22.35
C VAL A 125 7.84 -25.76 22.24
N TYR A 126 7.23 -24.83 23.01
CA TYR A 126 5.83 -24.48 22.80
C TYR A 126 5.59 -23.92 21.40
N LEU A 127 6.44 -22.99 20.96
CA LEU A 127 6.35 -22.38 19.62
C LEU A 127 6.29 -23.45 18.52
N ALA A 128 7.24 -24.38 18.51
CA ALA A 128 7.25 -25.46 17.53
C ALA A 128 6.00 -26.35 17.62
N SER A 129 5.58 -26.71 18.84
CA SER A 129 4.41 -27.57 19.08
C SER A 129 3.09 -26.92 18.62
N VAL A 130 2.87 -25.65 18.96
CA VAL A 130 1.63 -24.96 18.62
C VAL A 130 1.57 -24.62 17.13
N LEU A 131 2.70 -24.27 16.49
CA LEU A 131 2.74 -24.06 15.03
C LEU A 131 2.48 -25.35 14.24
N ALA A 132 2.99 -26.49 14.71
CA ALA A 132 2.65 -27.79 14.13
C ALA A 132 1.14 -28.07 14.24
N THR A 133 0.53 -27.70 15.37
CA THR A 133 -0.92 -27.84 15.58
C THR A 133 -1.73 -26.89 14.68
N HIS A 134 -1.28 -25.65 14.51
CA HIS A 134 -1.86 -24.69 13.56
C HIS A 134 -1.85 -25.24 12.13
N ALA A 135 -0.71 -25.79 11.68
CA ALA A 135 -0.60 -26.43 10.37
C ALA A 135 -1.53 -27.64 10.24
N GLN A 136 -1.57 -28.52 11.24
CA GLN A 136 -2.45 -29.70 11.27
C GLN A 136 -3.93 -29.34 11.19
N LYS A 137 -4.33 -28.19 11.73
CA LYS A 137 -5.72 -27.70 11.73
C LYS A 137 -6.07 -26.79 10.56
N GLY A 138 -5.12 -26.52 9.66
CA GLY A 138 -5.34 -25.60 8.53
C GLY A 138 -5.55 -24.14 8.94
N LEU A 139 -4.92 -23.71 10.05
CA LEU A 139 -4.99 -22.33 10.57
C LEU A 139 -3.60 -21.70 10.53
N PRO A 140 -3.14 -21.15 9.38
CA PRO A 140 -1.79 -20.62 9.25
C PRO A 140 -1.45 -19.57 10.32
N ALA A 141 -0.26 -19.71 10.91
CA ALA A 141 0.28 -18.78 11.90
C ALA A 141 1.76 -18.52 11.66
N PHE A 142 2.22 -17.29 11.93
CA PHE A 142 3.63 -16.91 11.84
C PHE A 142 4.41 -17.37 13.07
N GLY A 143 5.64 -17.84 12.84
CA GLY A 143 6.56 -18.23 13.91
C GLY A 143 7.65 -17.19 14.14
N ILE A 144 7.77 -16.71 15.38
CA ILE A 144 8.77 -15.72 15.78
C ILE A 144 9.67 -16.36 16.83
N TYR A 145 10.94 -16.54 16.45
CA TYR A 145 12.00 -17.14 17.25
C TYR A 145 13.26 -16.31 17.07
N GLY A 146 13.89 -15.95 18.20
CA GLY A 146 15.14 -15.19 18.24
C GLY A 146 16.36 -16.09 18.02
N HIS A 147 17.38 -15.60 17.32
CA HIS A 147 18.59 -16.37 17.02
C HIS A 147 19.38 -16.74 18.28
N ASP A 148 19.58 -15.78 19.17
CA ASP A 148 20.43 -15.93 20.35
C ASP A 148 19.61 -16.32 21.59
N VAL A 149 20.23 -17.12 22.45
CA VAL A 149 19.65 -17.48 23.76
C VAL A 149 19.68 -16.25 24.66
N GLN A 150 18.57 -15.97 25.33
CA GLN A 150 18.41 -14.88 26.30
C GLN A 150 18.33 -15.42 27.72
N GLU A 151 18.85 -14.65 28.68
CA GLU A 151 18.75 -14.93 30.11
C GLU A 151 17.30 -14.81 30.59
N ALA A 152 16.90 -15.58 31.60
CA ALA A 152 15.50 -15.65 32.04
C ALA A 152 14.92 -14.31 32.54
N ASP A 153 15.76 -13.38 33.02
CA ASP A 153 15.36 -12.05 33.48
C ASP A 153 15.52 -10.96 32.41
N ASP A 154 15.97 -11.31 31.20
CA ASP A 154 16.06 -10.37 30.09
C ASP A 154 14.65 -10.00 29.60
N THR A 155 14.40 -8.69 29.52
CA THR A 155 13.13 -8.11 29.07
C THR A 155 13.26 -7.37 27.75
N GLU A 156 14.48 -7.28 27.20
CA GLU A 156 14.71 -6.67 25.91
C GLU A 156 14.23 -7.60 24.79
N ILE A 157 13.52 -7.03 23.82
CA ILE A 157 13.14 -7.74 22.60
C ILE A 157 14.34 -7.68 21.64
N PRO A 158 14.93 -8.82 21.21
CA PRO A 158 16.04 -8.83 20.26
C PRO A 158 15.70 -8.17 18.91
N CYS A 159 16.69 -7.66 18.19
CA CYS A 159 16.48 -6.93 16.94
C CYS A 159 15.79 -7.76 15.84
N ASP A 160 16.16 -9.04 15.70
CA ASP A 160 15.56 -9.97 14.75
C ASP A 160 14.11 -10.34 15.12
N VAL A 161 13.80 -10.40 16.42
CA VAL A 161 12.43 -10.56 16.93
C VAL A 161 11.62 -9.29 16.70
N LYS A 162 12.18 -8.11 17.00
CA LYS A 162 11.57 -6.80 16.71
C LYS A 162 11.20 -6.68 15.22
N GLU A 163 12.12 -7.03 14.32
CA GLU A 163 11.88 -7.00 12.87
C GLU A 163 10.67 -7.86 12.47
N LYS A 164 10.62 -9.13 12.92
CA LYS A 164 9.53 -10.05 12.61
C LYS A 164 8.19 -9.61 13.22
N LEU A 165 8.20 -9.13 14.47
CA LEU A 165 7.01 -8.60 15.14
C LEU A 165 6.45 -7.42 14.35
N LEU A 166 7.27 -6.42 14.06
CA LEU A 166 6.82 -5.21 13.37
C LEU A 166 6.37 -5.50 11.93
N ARG A 167 7.06 -6.39 11.20
CA ARG A 167 6.63 -6.84 9.87
C ARG A 167 5.27 -7.54 9.91
N PHE A 168 5.09 -8.48 10.84
CA PHE A 168 3.80 -9.14 11.06
C PHE A 168 2.71 -8.12 11.41
N GLY A 169 2.98 -7.21 12.34
CA GLY A 169 2.05 -6.19 12.78
C GLY A 169 1.60 -5.28 11.63
N ARG A 170 2.54 -4.71 10.86
CA ARG A 170 2.23 -3.88 9.68
C ARG A 170 1.37 -4.62 8.66
N ALA A 171 1.81 -5.80 8.24
CA ALA A 171 1.12 -6.58 7.21
C ALA A 171 -0.28 -7.04 7.67
N SER A 172 -0.43 -7.39 8.96
CA SER A 172 -1.70 -7.81 9.51
C SER A 172 -2.69 -6.66 9.64
N VAL A 173 -2.23 -5.49 10.08
CA VAL A 173 -3.05 -4.26 10.14
C VAL A 173 -3.49 -3.86 8.75
N ALA A 174 -2.60 -3.91 7.75
CA ALA A 174 -2.95 -3.64 6.35
C ALA A 174 -4.02 -4.61 5.83
N ALA A 175 -3.84 -5.91 6.01
CA ALA A 175 -4.79 -6.94 5.57
C ALA A 175 -6.17 -6.78 6.23
N ALA A 176 -6.22 -6.53 7.54
CA ALA A 176 -7.47 -6.39 8.28
C ALA A 176 -8.18 -5.06 7.98
N THR A 177 -7.44 -3.98 7.69
CA THR A 177 -8.02 -2.65 7.40
C THR A 177 -8.87 -2.65 6.14
N MET A 178 -8.52 -3.47 5.13
CA MET A 178 -9.29 -3.59 3.89
C MET A 178 -10.69 -4.16 4.11
N ARG A 179 -10.86 -5.05 5.10
CA ARG A 179 -12.11 -5.77 5.35
C ARG A 179 -13.29 -4.81 5.57
N GLY A 180 -14.38 -5.06 4.85
CA GLY A 180 -15.62 -4.31 4.93
C GLY A 180 -15.59 -2.91 4.28
N LYS A 181 -14.47 -2.52 3.68
CA LYS A 181 -14.34 -1.26 2.92
C LYS A 181 -14.62 -1.50 1.44
N SER A 182 -14.83 -0.43 0.67
CA SER A 182 -15.17 -0.54 -0.74
C SER A 182 -13.99 -0.16 -1.65
N TYR A 183 -13.93 -0.79 -2.83
CA TYR A 183 -13.32 -0.20 -4.01
C TYR A 183 -14.43 0.49 -4.82
N LEU A 184 -14.27 1.78 -5.13
CA LEU A 184 -15.23 2.54 -5.95
C LEU A 184 -14.72 2.67 -7.39
N GLN A 185 -15.41 2.01 -8.31
CA GLN A 185 -15.21 2.20 -9.74
C GLN A 185 -16.04 3.39 -10.24
N ILE A 186 -15.38 4.44 -10.74
CA ILE A 186 -16.02 5.57 -11.43
C ILE A 186 -15.83 5.37 -12.93
N GLY A 187 -16.91 5.04 -13.62
CA GLY A 187 -16.93 4.57 -14.99
C GLY A 187 -16.83 3.05 -15.08
N SER A 188 -16.01 2.56 -16.01
CA SER A 188 -15.93 1.16 -16.43
C SER A 188 -14.54 0.79 -16.93
N ILE A 189 -14.47 -0.15 -17.87
CA ILE A 189 -13.25 -0.61 -18.54
C ILE A 189 -12.68 0.54 -19.38
N CYS A 190 -11.42 0.88 -19.14
CA CYS A 190 -10.71 1.88 -19.91
C CYS A 190 -9.91 1.23 -21.04
N MET A 191 -10.21 1.57 -22.30
CA MET A 191 -9.41 1.18 -23.48
C MET A 191 -9.11 -0.33 -23.63
N GLY A 192 -9.88 -1.21 -22.99
CA GLY A 192 -9.62 -2.65 -22.97
C GLY A 192 -8.46 -3.09 -22.07
N ILE A 193 -8.02 -2.24 -21.14
CA ILE A 193 -6.97 -2.55 -20.16
C ILE A 193 -7.47 -3.64 -19.22
N GLY A 194 -6.76 -4.76 -19.15
CA GLY A 194 -7.17 -5.93 -18.37
C GLY A 194 -7.39 -5.63 -16.89
N GLY A 195 -6.58 -4.76 -16.29
CA GLY A 195 -6.72 -4.35 -14.89
C GLY A 195 -7.93 -3.46 -14.59
N SER A 196 -8.54 -2.85 -15.61
CA SER A 196 -9.79 -2.07 -15.46
C SER A 196 -11.05 -2.91 -15.54
N ILE A 197 -10.90 -4.20 -15.89
CA ILE A 197 -12.00 -5.17 -15.80
C ILE A 197 -12.07 -5.61 -14.35
N ILE A 198 -12.99 -5.00 -13.59
CA ILE A 198 -13.16 -5.31 -12.17
C ILE A 198 -13.56 -6.78 -11.98
N ASP A 199 -12.92 -7.45 -11.02
CA ASP A 199 -13.26 -8.81 -10.59
C ASP A 199 -13.76 -8.76 -9.13
N PRO A 200 -15.09 -8.76 -8.92
CA PRO A 200 -15.67 -8.77 -7.58
C PRO A 200 -15.26 -9.99 -6.77
N ALA A 201 -15.09 -11.16 -7.38
CA ALA A 201 -14.72 -12.37 -6.66
C ALA A 201 -13.31 -12.25 -6.08
N PHE A 202 -12.38 -11.65 -6.82
CA PHE A 202 -11.06 -11.33 -6.26
C PHE A 202 -11.17 -10.38 -5.05
N ILE A 203 -11.86 -9.25 -5.20
CA ILE A 203 -11.94 -8.20 -4.17
C ILE A 203 -12.67 -8.72 -2.91
N GLU A 204 -13.74 -9.47 -3.08
CA GLU A 204 -14.54 -10.02 -1.99
C GLU A 204 -13.85 -11.21 -1.31
N GLU A 205 -13.38 -12.20 -2.08
CA GLU A 205 -12.85 -13.44 -1.52
C GLU A 205 -11.42 -13.29 -0.97
N TYR A 206 -10.57 -12.43 -1.55
CA TYR A 206 -9.19 -12.25 -1.08
C TYR A 206 -9.06 -11.09 -0.10
N LEU A 207 -9.75 -9.96 -0.33
CA LEU A 207 -9.55 -8.73 0.45
C LEU A 207 -10.67 -8.46 1.44
N GLY A 208 -11.80 -9.16 1.33
CA GLY A 208 -12.97 -8.94 2.18
C GLY A 208 -13.58 -7.56 1.97
N MET A 209 -13.30 -6.94 0.82
CA MET A 209 -13.78 -5.63 0.41
C MET A 209 -15.10 -5.76 -0.37
N ARG A 210 -15.77 -4.64 -0.57
CA ARG A 210 -16.95 -4.48 -1.43
C ARG A 210 -16.55 -3.85 -2.76
N VAL A 211 -17.35 -4.10 -3.79
CA VAL A 211 -17.24 -3.40 -5.07
C VAL A 211 -18.43 -2.47 -5.23
N GLU A 212 -18.16 -1.19 -5.33
CA GLU A 212 -19.14 -0.17 -5.68
C GLU A 212 -18.82 0.38 -7.07
N SER A 213 -19.83 0.81 -7.81
CA SER A 213 -19.64 1.38 -9.14
C SER A 213 -20.64 2.48 -9.41
N VAL A 214 -20.14 3.59 -9.96
CA VAL A 214 -20.94 4.71 -10.46
C VAL A 214 -20.51 5.01 -11.89
N ASP A 215 -21.46 5.37 -12.75
CA ASP A 215 -21.12 5.87 -14.09
C ASP A 215 -20.53 7.29 -14.00
N GLU A 216 -19.67 7.67 -14.93
CA GLU A 216 -19.05 9.01 -14.93
C GLU A 216 -20.09 10.14 -15.08
N VAL A 217 -21.28 9.85 -15.62
CA VAL A 217 -22.42 10.79 -15.66
C VAL A 217 -22.79 11.29 -14.26
N GLU A 218 -22.53 10.54 -13.18
CA GLU A 218 -22.78 11.02 -11.82
C GLU A 218 -21.94 12.26 -11.47
N ILE A 219 -20.72 12.37 -11.98
CA ILE A 219 -19.89 13.58 -11.81
C ILE A 219 -20.58 14.77 -12.48
N ILE A 220 -21.07 14.61 -13.72
CA ILE A 220 -21.75 15.66 -14.47
C ILE A 220 -23.07 16.05 -13.81
N ARG A 221 -23.85 15.07 -13.33
CA ARG A 221 -25.09 15.35 -12.59
C ARG A 221 -24.79 16.20 -11.36
N ARG A 222 -23.79 15.83 -10.56
CA ARG A 222 -23.41 16.57 -9.35
C ARG A 222 -22.91 17.98 -9.68
N MET A 223 -22.12 18.16 -10.72
CA MET A 223 -21.71 19.50 -11.17
C MET A 223 -22.91 20.34 -11.64
N THR A 224 -23.81 19.75 -12.44
CA THR A 224 -24.96 20.44 -13.06
C THR A 224 -26.00 20.85 -12.03
N GLU A 225 -26.28 19.98 -11.06
CA GLU A 225 -27.29 20.21 -10.03
C GLU A 225 -26.74 20.87 -8.75
N GLY A 226 -25.45 21.22 -8.71
CA GLY A 226 -24.83 21.87 -7.56
C GLY A 226 -24.69 20.95 -6.33
N ILE A 227 -24.43 19.66 -6.54
CA ILE A 227 -24.34 18.64 -5.48
C ILE A 227 -22.88 18.43 -5.07
N TYR A 228 -22.35 19.44 -4.40
CA TYR A 228 -21.02 19.47 -3.80
C TYR A 228 -21.00 20.58 -2.74
N ASP A 229 -20.01 20.57 -1.84
CA ASP A 229 -19.81 21.67 -0.90
C ASP A 229 -19.24 22.89 -1.65
N GLU A 230 -20.10 23.88 -1.91
CA GLU A 230 -19.70 25.11 -2.63
C GLU A 230 -18.63 25.90 -1.85
N ALA A 231 -18.65 25.89 -0.52
CA ALA A 231 -17.65 26.60 0.27
C ALA A 231 -16.27 25.90 0.19
N GLU A 232 -16.25 24.55 0.20
CA GLU A 232 -15.02 23.80 -0.05
C GLU A 232 -14.51 24.05 -1.47
N PHE A 233 -15.38 23.99 -2.48
CA PHE A 233 -15.00 24.23 -3.88
C PHE A 233 -14.34 25.60 -4.07
N GLN A 234 -14.92 26.68 -3.51
CA GLN A 234 -14.34 28.02 -3.62
C GLN A 234 -12.98 28.13 -2.91
N LYS A 235 -12.82 27.48 -1.75
CA LYS A 235 -11.53 27.40 -1.05
C LYS A 235 -10.49 26.64 -1.88
N ALA A 236 -10.89 25.49 -2.44
CA ALA A 236 -10.04 24.66 -3.27
C ALA A 236 -9.58 25.42 -4.52
N LEU A 237 -10.49 26.09 -5.22
CA LEU A 237 -10.20 26.84 -6.43
C LEU A 237 -9.26 28.02 -6.16
N ALA A 238 -9.49 28.77 -5.08
CA ALA A 238 -8.62 29.88 -4.69
C ALA A 238 -7.20 29.40 -4.38
N TRP A 239 -7.07 28.30 -3.63
CA TRP A 239 -5.79 27.67 -3.34
C TRP A 239 -5.10 27.16 -4.62
N THR A 240 -5.84 26.50 -5.52
CA THR A 240 -5.29 26.01 -6.80
C THR A 240 -4.76 27.18 -7.63
N LYS A 241 -5.51 28.27 -7.79
CA LYS A 241 -5.05 29.45 -8.53
C LYS A 241 -3.81 30.11 -7.91
N GLU A 242 -3.64 30.01 -6.59
CA GLU A 242 -2.46 30.56 -5.89
C GLU A 242 -1.24 29.63 -6.00
N LYS A 243 -1.43 28.32 -5.80
CA LYS A 243 -0.34 27.36 -5.57
C LYS A 243 0.03 26.52 -6.78
N CYS A 244 -0.93 26.22 -7.67
CA CYS A 244 -0.73 25.35 -8.82
C CYS A 244 -0.28 26.18 -10.04
N LYS A 245 1.02 26.20 -10.30
CA LYS A 245 1.61 26.96 -11.41
C LYS A 245 1.30 26.30 -12.76
N GLU A 246 0.55 26.99 -13.63
CA GLU A 246 0.33 26.52 -15.01
C GLU A 246 1.68 26.44 -15.75
N GLY A 247 1.87 25.35 -16.48
CA GLY A 247 3.06 25.09 -17.31
C GLY A 247 2.87 25.55 -18.76
N PHE A 248 3.82 25.17 -19.63
CA PHE A 248 3.69 25.42 -21.06
C PHE A 248 2.58 24.56 -21.70
N ASP A 249 1.97 25.08 -22.75
CA ASP A 249 1.02 24.36 -23.60
C ASP A 249 1.74 23.87 -24.87
N LYS A 250 1.82 22.55 -25.06
CA LYS A 250 2.48 21.95 -26.24
C LYS A 250 1.55 21.75 -27.43
N ASN A 251 0.25 22.04 -27.28
CA ASN A 251 -0.68 21.94 -28.38
C ASN A 251 -0.32 22.97 -29.46
N ARG A 252 -0.69 22.68 -30.71
CA ARG A 252 -0.50 23.60 -31.83
C ARG A 252 -1.16 24.95 -31.50
N GLU A 253 -0.46 26.07 -31.71
CA GLU A 253 -0.90 27.41 -31.25
C GLU A 253 -2.33 27.79 -31.68
N ASP A 254 -2.76 27.38 -32.87
CA ASP A 254 -4.12 27.63 -33.40
C ASP A 254 -5.21 26.73 -32.80
N LEU A 255 -4.84 25.71 -32.02
CA LEU A 255 -5.75 24.85 -31.27
C LEU A 255 -5.80 25.18 -29.79
N GLN A 256 -4.82 25.92 -29.26
CA GLN A 256 -4.73 26.22 -27.83
C GLN A 256 -5.97 26.95 -27.33
N ARG A 257 -6.46 26.54 -26.15
CA ARG A 257 -7.54 27.23 -25.46
C ARG A 257 -7.07 28.61 -25.01
N ASN A 258 -7.97 29.59 -25.09
CA ASN A 258 -7.71 30.91 -24.53
C ASN A 258 -7.78 30.88 -22.99
N SER A 259 -7.37 31.97 -22.34
CA SER A 259 -7.32 32.04 -20.87
C SER A 259 -8.67 31.80 -20.19
N GLU A 260 -9.77 32.31 -20.73
CA GLU A 260 -11.11 32.12 -20.15
C GLU A 260 -11.56 30.65 -20.22
N GLU A 261 -11.24 29.98 -21.33
CA GLU A 261 -11.53 28.55 -21.49
C GLU A 261 -10.69 27.68 -20.54
N LYS A 262 -9.41 28.04 -20.33
CA LYS A 262 -8.55 27.34 -19.35
C LYS A 262 -8.99 27.57 -17.92
N ASP A 263 -9.44 28.78 -17.59
CA ASP A 263 -10.03 29.09 -16.28
C ASP A 263 -11.27 28.22 -16.02
N ALA A 264 -12.11 28.01 -17.04
CA ALA A 264 -13.27 27.13 -16.94
C ALA A 264 -12.87 25.66 -16.73
N ASP A 265 -11.79 25.20 -17.39
CA ASP A 265 -11.26 23.84 -17.17
C ASP A 265 -10.69 23.68 -15.76
N TRP A 266 -10.02 24.71 -15.22
CA TRP A 266 -9.54 24.71 -13.83
C TRP A 266 -10.70 24.57 -12.85
N GLU A 267 -11.77 25.36 -13.03
CA GLU A 267 -12.99 25.24 -12.24
C GLU A 267 -13.59 23.84 -12.33
N PHE A 268 -13.62 23.26 -13.53
CA PHE A 268 -14.14 21.93 -13.78
C PHE A 268 -13.33 20.85 -13.03
N VAL A 269 -12.01 20.80 -13.19
CA VAL A 269 -11.18 19.74 -12.59
C VAL A 269 -11.07 19.88 -11.07
N VAL A 270 -11.10 21.10 -10.52
CA VAL A 270 -11.12 21.31 -9.06
C VAL A 270 -12.47 20.85 -8.47
N LYS A 271 -13.58 21.16 -9.15
CA LYS A 271 -14.91 20.70 -8.75
C LYS A 271 -15.03 19.18 -8.85
N MET A 272 -14.46 18.60 -9.91
CA MET A 272 -14.37 17.15 -10.10
C MET A 272 -13.67 16.48 -8.92
N MET A 273 -12.53 17.04 -8.47
CA MET A 273 -11.82 16.52 -7.30
C MET A 273 -12.68 16.56 -6.03
N CYS A 274 -13.40 17.66 -5.77
CA CYS A 274 -14.31 17.76 -4.62
C CYS A 274 -15.40 16.68 -4.67
N ILE A 275 -16.03 16.52 -5.84
CA ILE A 275 -17.07 15.51 -6.04
C ILE A 275 -16.54 14.08 -5.86
N ILE A 276 -15.34 13.78 -6.35
CA ILE A 276 -14.73 12.45 -6.18
C ILE A 276 -14.47 12.18 -4.68
N LYS A 277 -14.01 13.16 -3.91
CA LYS A 277 -13.86 13.03 -2.45
C LYS A 277 -15.19 12.71 -1.78
N ASP A 278 -16.26 13.42 -2.17
CA ASP A 278 -17.61 13.22 -1.64
C ASP A 278 -18.14 11.82 -1.99
N LEU A 279 -17.89 11.33 -3.22
CA LEU A 279 -18.27 9.98 -3.62
C LEU A 279 -17.55 8.92 -2.77
N MET A 280 -16.25 9.09 -2.51
CA MET A 280 -15.48 8.12 -1.74
C MET A 280 -15.88 8.09 -0.26
N ASN A 281 -16.01 9.25 0.38
CA ASN A 281 -16.14 9.34 1.83
C ASN A 281 -17.56 9.64 2.34
N GLY A 282 -18.41 10.23 1.50
CA GLY A 282 -19.58 10.98 1.95
C GLY A 282 -19.19 12.39 2.41
N ASN A 283 -20.19 13.26 2.53
CA ASN A 283 -20.01 14.65 2.97
C ASN A 283 -21.31 15.18 3.60
N GLU A 284 -21.27 15.52 4.88
CA GLU A 284 -22.45 16.04 5.60
C GLU A 284 -22.88 17.43 5.11
N ASN A 285 -21.97 18.19 4.46
CA ASN A 285 -22.21 19.55 3.99
C ASN A 285 -22.91 19.64 2.62
N LEU A 286 -23.25 18.51 1.98
CA LEU A 286 -24.00 18.56 0.72
C LEU A 286 -25.38 19.23 0.93
N PRO A 287 -25.96 19.87 -0.10
CA PRO A 287 -27.24 20.57 0.01
C PRO A 287 -28.39 19.72 0.58
N GLU A 288 -29.37 20.37 1.22
CA GLU A 288 -30.60 19.72 1.70
C GLU A 288 -31.34 19.00 0.56
N GLY A 289 -31.87 17.80 0.82
CA GLY A 289 -32.49 16.96 -0.20
C GLY A 289 -31.52 16.03 -0.93
N ARG A 290 -30.23 16.04 -0.56
CA ARG A 290 -29.17 15.16 -1.08
C ARG A 290 -28.67 14.14 -0.06
N GLU A 291 -29.57 13.69 0.83
CA GLU A 291 -29.24 12.78 1.93
C GLU A 291 -28.66 11.45 1.45
N GLU A 292 -29.05 10.99 0.25
CA GLU A 292 -28.45 9.81 -0.38
C GLU A 292 -26.98 10.06 -0.74
N GLU A 293 -26.67 11.18 -1.40
CA GLU A 293 -25.31 11.51 -1.80
C GLU A 293 -24.39 11.79 -0.60
N ARG A 294 -24.94 12.27 0.52
CA ARG A 294 -24.20 12.57 1.77
C ARG A 294 -23.49 11.35 2.35
N VAL A 295 -23.99 10.13 2.11
CA VAL A 295 -23.44 8.91 2.75
C VAL A 295 -22.17 8.38 2.07
N GLY A 296 -21.94 8.74 0.80
CA GLY A 296 -20.83 8.22 0.01
C GLY A 296 -20.80 6.70 -0.15
N HIS A 297 -19.64 6.16 -0.54
CA HIS A 297 -19.47 4.74 -0.86
C HIS A 297 -18.53 3.98 0.10
N ASN A 298 -18.08 4.61 1.19
CA ASN A 298 -17.12 4.04 2.15
C ASN A 298 -15.87 3.46 1.44
N ALA A 299 -15.36 4.20 0.44
CA ALA A 299 -14.35 3.71 -0.49
C ALA A 299 -12.94 3.92 0.05
N LEU A 300 -12.24 2.83 0.35
CA LEU A 300 -10.85 2.87 0.78
C LEU A 300 -9.91 3.19 -0.41
N ALA A 301 -10.29 2.74 -1.61
CA ALA A 301 -9.65 3.05 -2.88
C ALA A 301 -10.71 3.24 -3.97
N ALA A 302 -10.34 3.94 -5.04
CA ALA A 302 -11.19 4.17 -6.20
C ALA A 302 -10.38 4.14 -7.50
N GLY A 303 -11.07 4.18 -8.63
CA GLY A 303 -10.49 4.35 -9.96
C GLY A 303 -11.40 5.22 -10.83
N PHE A 304 -10.80 6.01 -11.72
CA PHE A 304 -11.53 6.84 -12.67
C PHE A 304 -11.22 6.40 -14.10
N GLN A 305 -12.24 6.01 -14.86
CA GLN A 305 -12.07 5.46 -16.20
C GLN A 305 -11.45 6.51 -17.14
N GLY A 306 -12.09 7.67 -17.27
CA GLY A 306 -11.69 8.77 -18.13
C GLY A 306 -11.69 8.40 -19.61
N GLN A 307 -10.63 7.74 -20.05
CA GLN A 307 -10.51 7.37 -21.44
C GLN A 307 -11.51 6.25 -21.79
N ARG A 308 -12.25 6.35 -22.89
CA ARG A 308 -12.21 7.41 -23.91
C ARG A 308 -13.37 8.37 -23.83
N GLN A 309 -14.51 7.92 -23.35
CA GLN A 309 -15.80 8.58 -23.50
C GLN A 309 -15.84 9.90 -22.76
N TRP A 310 -15.30 9.96 -21.54
CA TRP A 310 -15.20 11.20 -20.78
C TRP A 310 -14.20 12.16 -21.43
N THR A 311 -12.96 11.73 -21.61
CA THR A 311 -11.87 12.63 -22.06
C THR A 311 -11.97 13.06 -23.52
N ASP A 312 -12.78 12.38 -24.34
CA ASP A 312 -13.10 12.81 -25.70
C ASP A 312 -14.02 14.06 -25.69
N PHE A 313 -14.60 14.44 -24.54
CA PHE A 313 -15.53 15.57 -24.41
C PHE A 313 -15.24 16.51 -23.24
N TYR A 314 -14.97 15.99 -22.04
CA TYR A 314 -14.72 16.74 -20.81
C TYR A 314 -13.23 16.75 -20.43
N PRO A 315 -12.78 17.76 -19.64
CA PRO A 315 -11.42 17.78 -19.09
C PRO A 315 -11.06 16.46 -18.40
N ASN A 316 -9.82 16.01 -18.59
CA ASN A 316 -9.33 14.78 -17.99
C ASN A 316 -9.23 14.86 -16.45
N CYS A 317 -8.93 13.71 -15.83
CA CYS A 317 -8.87 13.56 -14.38
C CYS A 317 -7.44 13.70 -13.84
N ASP A 318 -6.51 14.26 -14.61
CA ASP A 318 -5.10 14.31 -14.23
C ASP A 318 -4.89 15.07 -12.91
N PHE A 319 -5.52 16.23 -12.78
CA PHE A 319 -5.44 17.05 -11.57
C PHE A 319 -6.05 16.36 -10.34
N PRO A 320 -7.31 15.86 -10.38
CA PRO A 320 -7.84 15.06 -9.27
C PRO A 320 -6.98 13.84 -8.93
N GLU A 321 -6.52 13.07 -9.91
CA GLU A 321 -5.68 11.88 -9.68
C GLU A 321 -4.35 12.25 -9.01
N ALA A 322 -3.66 13.29 -9.49
CA ALA A 322 -2.42 13.74 -8.90
C ALA A 322 -2.62 14.26 -7.46
N MET A 323 -3.58 15.16 -7.25
CA MET A 323 -3.78 15.79 -5.95
C MET A 323 -4.41 14.85 -4.92
N LEU A 324 -5.35 13.97 -5.29
CA LEU A 324 -5.95 13.02 -4.36
C LEU A 324 -4.93 11.99 -3.89
N ASN A 325 -4.06 11.49 -4.77
CA ASN A 325 -2.97 10.59 -4.39
C ASN A 325 -1.83 11.31 -3.63
N SER A 326 -1.79 12.64 -3.63
CA SER A 326 -0.82 13.41 -2.84
C SER A 326 -1.16 13.47 -1.35
N SER A 327 -0.15 13.69 -0.52
CA SER A 327 -0.24 13.76 0.95
C SER A 327 -0.78 15.09 1.51
N PHE A 328 -1.24 16.01 0.65
CA PHE A 328 -1.78 17.30 1.06
C PHE A 328 -2.75 17.88 0.02
N ASP A 329 -3.56 18.85 0.45
CA ASP A 329 -4.37 19.71 -0.43
C ASP A 329 -4.61 21.09 0.22
N TRP A 330 -5.66 21.81 -0.19
CA TRP A 330 -6.08 23.10 0.38
C TRP A 330 -6.43 23.05 1.88
N ASN A 331 -6.48 21.87 2.50
CA ASN A 331 -6.65 21.67 3.95
C ASN A 331 -5.33 21.36 4.68
N GLY A 332 -4.20 21.39 3.98
CA GLY A 332 -2.88 21.00 4.50
C GLY A 332 -2.61 19.50 4.35
N ALA A 333 -1.67 18.99 5.14
CA ALA A 333 -1.28 17.58 5.13
C ALA A 333 -2.46 16.67 5.53
N ARG A 334 -2.68 15.59 4.77
CA ARG A 334 -3.75 14.62 4.97
C ARG A 334 -3.38 13.24 4.46
N GLU A 335 -4.13 12.24 4.91
CA GLU A 335 -4.03 10.89 4.33
C GLU A 335 -4.22 10.95 2.80
N PRO A 336 -3.31 10.37 2.01
CA PRO A 336 -3.48 10.30 0.55
C PRO A 336 -4.65 9.38 0.22
N TYR A 337 -5.48 9.76 -0.73
CA TYR A 337 -6.45 8.85 -1.33
C TYR A 337 -5.73 7.86 -2.25
N ILE A 338 -6.42 6.81 -2.63
CA ILE A 338 -6.01 5.96 -3.75
C ILE A 338 -7.03 6.17 -4.85
N LEU A 339 -6.64 6.85 -5.92
CA LEU A 339 -7.43 7.02 -7.13
C LEU A 339 -6.63 6.53 -8.32
N ALA A 340 -7.00 5.38 -8.86
CA ALA A 340 -6.30 4.76 -9.98
C ALA A 340 -6.71 5.39 -11.31
N THR A 341 -5.70 5.91 -12.03
CA THR A 341 -5.82 6.33 -13.43
C THR A 341 -6.37 5.18 -14.28
N GLU A 342 -7.21 5.52 -15.26
CA GLU A 342 -7.81 4.58 -16.22
C GLU A 342 -8.65 3.47 -15.58
N ASN A 343 -9.13 3.72 -14.36
CA ASN A 343 -9.80 2.75 -13.51
C ASN A 343 -9.04 1.42 -13.45
N ASP A 344 -7.70 1.43 -13.51
CA ASP A 344 -6.92 0.20 -13.35
C ASP A 344 -6.99 -0.27 -11.89
N VAL A 345 -8.01 -1.07 -11.62
CA VAL A 345 -8.35 -1.63 -10.31
C VAL A 345 -7.16 -2.38 -9.72
N LEU A 346 -6.43 -3.15 -10.54
CA LEU A 346 -5.30 -3.92 -10.06
C LEU A 346 -4.11 -3.05 -9.69
N ASN A 347 -3.87 -1.95 -10.42
CA ASN A 347 -2.87 -0.96 -10.00
C ASN A 347 -3.31 -0.22 -8.74
N GLY A 348 -4.58 0.20 -8.66
CA GLY A 348 -5.15 0.85 -7.49
C GLY A 348 -5.05 0.00 -6.24
N LEU A 349 -5.33 -1.30 -6.33
CA LEU A 349 -5.16 -2.25 -5.22
C LEU A 349 -3.68 -2.48 -4.87
N GLY A 350 -2.79 -2.46 -5.87
CA GLY A 350 -1.34 -2.41 -5.63
C GLY A 350 -0.93 -1.18 -4.82
N MET A 351 -1.33 0.02 -5.26
CA MET A 351 -1.10 1.26 -4.52
C MET A 351 -1.69 1.16 -3.11
N LEU A 352 -2.90 0.61 -2.95
CA LEU A 352 -3.51 0.42 -1.65
C LEU A 352 -2.68 -0.47 -0.72
N PHE A 353 -2.14 -1.60 -1.21
CA PHE A 353 -1.29 -2.48 -0.42
C PHE A 353 -0.07 -1.73 0.10
N SER A 354 0.63 -1.01 -0.78
CA SER A 354 1.81 -0.23 -0.40
C SER A 354 1.45 0.90 0.58
N LYS A 355 0.39 1.67 0.32
CA LYS A 355 -0.07 2.73 1.22
C LYS A 355 -0.38 2.20 2.62
N LEU A 356 -1.07 1.08 2.74
CA LEU A 356 -1.42 0.51 4.05
C LEU A 356 -0.20 -0.03 4.81
N LEU A 357 0.90 -0.33 4.11
CA LEU A 357 2.17 -0.74 4.73
C LEU A 357 3.05 0.45 5.15
N THR A 358 2.97 1.59 4.45
CA THR A 358 3.89 2.72 4.64
C THR A 358 3.25 4.01 5.16
N ASN A 359 1.93 4.15 5.06
CA ASN A 359 1.17 5.38 5.28
C ASN A 359 1.61 6.57 4.39
N SER A 360 2.34 6.32 3.31
CA SER A 360 2.84 7.32 2.36
C SER A 360 2.01 7.37 1.08
N ALA A 361 2.12 8.47 0.33
CA ALA A 361 1.59 8.59 -1.04
C ALA A 361 2.19 7.52 -1.96
N GLN A 362 1.48 7.21 -3.05
CA GLN A 362 1.81 6.12 -3.96
C GLN A 362 1.83 6.61 -5.40
N ILE A 363 2.83 6.20 -6.16
CA ILE A 363 3.00 6.61 -7.55
C ILE A 363 2.27 5.59 -8.42
N PHE A 364 1.35 6.07 -9.26
CA PHE A 364 0.84 5.33 -10.41
C PHE A 364 1.75 5.65 -11.60
N ALA A 365 2.19 4.66 -12.38
CA ALA A 365 2.98 4.91 -13.59
C ALA A 365 2.77 3.87 -14.68
N ASP A 366 2.89 4.31 -15.95
CA ASP A 366 3.19 3.38 -17.04
C ASP A 366 4.66 2.93 -16.97
N VAL A 367 4.87 1.64 -17.16
CA VAL A 367 6.17 1.01 -17.43
C VAL A 367 6.49 1.23 -18.91
N ARG A 368 6.85 2.47 -19.24
CA ARG A 368 6.76 2.98 -20.62
C ARG A 368 7.90 2.53 -21.52
N THR A 369 9.14 2.58 -21.05
CA THR A 369 10.30 2.33 -21.92
C THR A 369 11.50 1.84 -21.13
N TYR A 370 12.13 0.78 -21.59
CA TYR A 370 13.46 0.38 -21.13
C TYR A 370 14.53 1.11 -21.96
N TRP A 371 15.45 1.78 -21.26
CA TRP A 371 16.60 2.47 -21.82
C TRP A 371 17.87 1.69 -21.53
N SER A 372 18.38 0.98 -22.55
CA SER A 372 19.68 0.31 -22.45
C SER A 372 20.83 1.32 -22.42
N PRO A 373 22.01 0.96 -21.89
CA PRO A 373 23.20 1.81 -21.89
C PRO A 373 23.54 2.34 -23.29
N GLU A 374 23.46 1.48 -24.31
CA GLU A 374 23.76 1.82 -25.71
C GLU A 374 22.70 2.75 -26.30
N ALA A 375 21.42 2.55 -25.93
CA ALA A 375 20.33 3.41 -26.38
C ALA A 375 20.44 4.82 -25.81
N VAL A 376 20.79 4.94 -24.52
CA VAL A 376 21.04 6.24 -23.89
C VAL A 376 22.24 6.91 -24.53
N LYS A 377 23.39 6.23 -24.62
CA LYS A 377 24.61 6.77 -25.24
C LYS A 377 24.37 7.30 -26.65
N ARG A 378 23.60 6.57 -27.46
CA ARG A 378 23.23 6.98 -28.81
C ARG A 378 22.29 8.20 -28.81
N ALA A 379 21.29 8.23 -27.92
CA ALA A 379 20.29 9.29 -27.87
C ALA A 379 20.85 10.64 -27.39
N THR A 380 21.80 10.60 -26.47
CA THR A 380 22.35 11.78 -25.78
C THR A 380 23.66 12.29 -26.40
N GLY A 381 24.14 11.66 -27.48
CA GLY A 381 25.38 12.05 -28.13
C GLY A 381 26.65 11.63 -27.38
N GLY A 382 26.57 10.61 -26.52
CA GLY A 382 27.75 9.98 -25.93
C GLY A 382 27.71 9.73 -24.42
N TYR A 383 26.63 10.07 -23.71
CA TYR A 383 26.55 9.84 -22.26
C TYR A 383 26.63 8.35 -21.91
N GLU A 384 27.49 8.00 -20.96
CA GLU A 384 27.59 6.65 -20.42
C GLU A 384 26.87 6.61 -19.06
N LEU A 385 26.06 5.58 -18.83
CA LEU A 385 25.34 5.45 -17.57
C LEU A 385 26.30 5.23 -16.39
N GLU A 386 25.92 5.77 -15.25
CA GLU A 386 26.61 5.66 -13.97
C GLU A 386 25.67 5.13 -12.87
N GLY A 387 26.21 4.84 -11.68
CA GLY A 387 25.45 4.43 -10.50
C GLY A 387 24.54 3.21 -10.73
N HIS A 388 23.39 3.19 -10.07
CA HIS A 388 22.43 2.09 -10.14
C HIS A 388 21.90 1.83 -11.56
N ALA A 389 21.79 2.87 -12.40
CA ALA A 389 21.41 2.72 -13.80
C ALA A 389 22.45 1.90 -14.60
N LYS A 390 23.74 2.05 -14.30
CA LYS A 390 24.79 1.23 -14.91
C LYS A 390 24.77 -0.20 -14.37
N GLU A 391 24.66 -0.35 -13.05
CA GLU A 391 24.63 -1.66 -12.37
C GLU A 391 23.48 -2.54 -12.85
N ALA A 392 22.30 -1.95 -13.06
CA ALA A 392 21.12 -2.64 -13.56
C ALA A 392 21.19 -2.95 -15.08
N GLY A 393 22.22 -2.49 -15.79
CA GLY A 393 22.30 -2.61 -17.24
C GLY A 393 21.25 -1.76 -17.97
N GLY A 394 20.93 -0.58 -17.46
CA GLY A 394 19.91 0.34 -17.97
C GLY A 394 18.89 0.75 -16.89
N PHE A 395 17.84 1.44 -17.32
CA PHE A 395 16.73 1.83 -16.44
C PHE A 395 15.40 1.81 -17.19
N ILE A 396 14.31 1.89 -16.43
CA ILE A 396 12.94 1.91 -16.93
C ILE A 396 12.38 3.32 -16.73
N HIS A 397 11.79 3.88 -17.78
CA HIS A 397 11.03 5.12 -17.73
C HIS A 397 9.64 4.82 -17.17
N LEU A 398 9.37 5.33 -15.97
CA LEU A 398 8.06 5.28 -15.32
C LEU A 398 7.40 6.64 -15.49
N ILE A 399 6.29 6.69 -16.23
CA ILE A 399 5.64 7.95 -16.62
C ILE A 399 4.16 7.72 -16.87
N ASN A 400 3.31 8.07 -15.90
CA ASN A 400 1.87 7.95 -16.09
C ASN A 400 1.37 8.87 -17.22
N SER A 401 0.17 8.61 -17.73
CA SER A 401 -0.49 9.35 -18.79
C SER A 401 -1.03 10.73 -18.39
N GLY A 402 -0.41 11.38 -17.40
CA GLY A 402 -0.73 12.76 -17.01
C GLY A 402 -0.65 13.03 -15.50
N ALA A 403 -0.93 12.04 -14.66
CA ALA A 403 -1.08 12.22 -13.21
C ALA A 403 -0.05 11.46 -12.38
N ALA A 404 0.51 12.09 -11.35
CA ALA A 404 1.21 11.39 -10.27
C ALA A 404 1.13 12.21 -8.99
N CYS A 405 1.21 11.54 -7.83
CA CYS A 405 1.28 12.25 -6.56
C CYS A 405 2.51 13.18 -6.55
N LEU A 406 2.33 14.38 -6.02
CA LEU A 406 3.35 15.42 -5.98
C LEU A 406 4.53 14.98 -5.09
N ASP A 407 4.27 14.14 -4.10
CA ASP A 407 5.27 13.45 -3.28
C ASP A 407 6.38 12.79 -4.10
N ALA A 408 6.04 12.27 -5.30
CA ALA A 408 6.96 11.53 -6.14
C ALA A 408 8.14 12.38 -6.65
N ASN A 409 8.03 13.71 -6.71
CA ASN A 409 9.14 14.55 -7.17
C ASN A 409 10.36 14.52 -6.22
N GLY A 410 10.20 13.97 -5.01
CA GLY A 410 11.30 13.72 -4.06
C GLY A 410 11.85 14.98 -3.39
N GLN A 411 11.07 16.07 -3.37
CA GLN A 411 11.53 17.33 -2.77
C GLN A 411 11.42 17.37 -1.25
N SER A 412 10.59 16.53 -0.63
CA SER A 412 10.55 16.38 0.83
C SER A 412 11.90 15.88 1.36
N LYS A 413 12.33 16.36 2.53
CA LYS A 413 13.66 16.03 3.09
C LYS A 413 13.60 15.14 4.32
N ASP A 414 14.39 14.07 4.35
CA ASP A 414 14.58 13.26 5.55
C ASP A 414 15.48 13.99 6.59
N ALA A 415 15.76 13.35 7.72
CA ALA A 415 16.58 13.92 8.78
C ALA A 415 18.04 14.19 8.35
N ASP A 416 18.52 13.50 7.30
CA ASP A 416 19.87 13.63 6.75
C ASP A 416 19.91 14.61 5.56
N GLY A 417 18.76 15.17 5.16
CA GLY A 417 18.64 16.11 4.04
C GLY A 417 18.48 15.44 2.67
N ASN A 418 18.28 14.13 2.59
CA ASN A 418 18.04 13.44 1.32
C ASN A 418 16.58 13.62 0.86
N GLY A 419 16.37 13.58 -0.44
CA GLY A 419 15.02 13.56 -1.01
C GLY A 419 14.27 12.27 -0.66
N CYS A 420 13.02 12.37 -0.24
CA CYS A 420 12.22 11.23 0.22
C CYS A 420 10.71 11.44 -0.04
N MET A 421 9.92 10.39 0.21
CA MET A 421 8.48 10.50 0.42
C MET A 421 8.17 10.11 1.87
N LYS A 422 7.40 10.94 2.57
CA LYS A 422 7.12 10.76 4.00
C LYS A 422 5.73 10.13 4.21
N PRO A 423 5.47 9.47 5.36
CA PRO A 423 4.12 9.34 5.85
C PRO A 423 3.48 10.72 5.97
N TRP A 424 2.21 10.85 5.60
CA TRP A 424 1.56 12.17 5.48
C TRP A 424 1.57 13.00 6.77
N TYR A 425 1.55 12.35 7.94
CA TYR A 425 1.57 13.02 9.23
C TYR A 425 2.95 13.59 9.60
N ASP A 426 3.98 13.27 8.82
CA ASP A 426 5.34 13.84 8.93
C ASP A 426 5.64 14.85 7.80
N VAL A 427 4.69 15.09 6.89
CA VAL A 427 4.81 16.10 5.82
C VAL A 427 4.57 17.49 6.39
N THR A 428 5.59 18.34 6.31
CA THR A 428 5.56 19.71 6.82
C THR A 428 5.01 20.69 5.77
N GLU A 429 4.72 21.94 6.15
CA GLU A 429 4.36 22.99 5.19
C GLU A 429 5.51 23.29 4.20
N GLU A 430 6.77 23.21 4.66
CA GLU A 430 7.95 23.37 3.81
C GLU A 430 8.04 22.27 2.74
N ASP A 431 7.77 21.02 3.13
CA ASP A 431 7.70 19.90 2.19
C ASP A 431 6.61 20.16 1.13
N GLN A 432 5.41 20.62 1.54
CA GLN A 432 4.29 20.95 0.65
C GLN A 432 4.67 22.02 -0.37
N GLU A 433 5.29 23.12 0.09
CA GLU A 433 5.75 24.20 -0.79
C GLU A 433 6.83 23.73 -1.76
N ALA A 434 7.80 22.91 -1.30
CA ALA A 434 8.85 22.38 -2.15
C ALA A 434 8.28 21.47 -3.25
N MET A 435 7.32 20.61 -2.92
CA MET A 435 6.65 19.73 -3.88
C MET A 435 5.82 20.51 -4.92
N LEU A 436 5.10 21.55 -4.48
CA LEU A 436 4.35 22.43 -5.38
C LEU A 436 5.30 23.21 -6.31
N ASN A 437 6.42 23.71 -5.79
CA ASN A 437 7.38 24.48 -6.57
C ASN A 437 8.08 23.66 -7.67
N ALA A 438 8.25 22.36 -7.46
CA ALA A 438 8.83 21.45 -8.45
C ALA A 438 7.83 20.91 -9.48
N THR A 439 6.55 21.28 -9.36
CA THR A 439 5.47 20.79 -10.23
C THR A 439 4.89 21.94 -11.06
N THR A 440 4.72 21.71 -12.36
CA THR A 440 3.93 22.58 -13.24
C THR A 440 2.71 21.83 -13.77
N TRP A 441 1.64 22.55 -14.00
CA TRP A 441 0.37 22.00 -14.49
C TRP A 441 0.23 22.29 -15.97
N ASN A 442 0.66 21.36 -16.80
CA ASN A 442 0.71 21.55 -18.24
C ASN A 442 -0.62 21.18 -18.88
N TYR A 443 -1.08 22.00 -19.83
CA TYR A 443 -2.35 21.76 -20.49
C TYR A 443 -2.32 20.46 -21.30
N ALA A 444 -3.37 19.65 -21.17
CA ALA A 444 -3.41 18.30 -21.72
C ALA A 444 -3.30 18.28 -23.25
N ASP A 445 -2.70 17.21 -23.78
CA ASP A 445 -2.49 17.02 -25.22
C ASP A 445 -3.81 16.67 -25.94
N PHE A 446 -4.28 17.53 -26.84
CA PHE A 446 -5.50 17.29 -27.62
C PHE A 446 -5.42 16.10 -28.58
N GLY A 447 -4.22 15.59 -28.87
CA GLY A 447 -4.06 14.31 -29.55
C GLY A 447 -4.68 13.14 -28.79
N TYR A 448 -4.78 13.25 -27.46
CA TYR A 448 -5.30 12.22 -26.56
C TYR A 448 -6.55 12.68 -25.79
N PHE A 449 -6.50 13.87 -25.18
CA PHE A 449 -7.51 14.40 -24.27
C PHE A 449 -8.22 15.60 -24.89
N ARG A 450 -9.18 15.33 -25.79
CA ARG A 450 -9.89 16.38 -26.56
C ARG A 450 -10.65 17.37 -25.68
N GLY A 451 -11.11 16.91 -24.51
CA GLY A 451 -11.79 17.74 -23.53
C GLY A 451 -10.88 18.67 -22.72
N GLY A 452 -9.55 18.58 -22.86
CA GLY A 452 -8.58 19.39 -22.10
C GLY A 452 -8.23 18.78 -20.74
N GLY A 453 -7.76 19.62 -19.81
CA GLY A 453 -7.29 19.22 -18.48
C GLY A 453 -5.83 19.62 -18.24
N PHE A 454 -5.28 19.22 -17.09
CA PHE A 454 -3.96 19.67 -16.63
C PHE A 454 -3.14 18.51 -16.05
N SER A 455 -2.09 18.13 -16.77
CA SER A 455 -1.15 17.08 -16.35
C SER A 455 -0.16 17.61 -15.30
N SER A 456 0.12 16.81 -14.27
CA SER A 456 1.08 17.12 -13.20
C SER A 456 2.51 16.86 -13.66
N ARG A 457 3.16 17.86 -14.26
CA ARG A 457 4.50 17.73 -14.79
C ARG A 457 5.55 18.00 -13.72
N PHE A 458 6.38 16.99 -13.45
CA PHE A 458 7.63 17.11 -12.70
C PHE A 458 8.59 16.01 -13.14
N VAL A 459 9.84 16.09 -12.71
CA VAL A 459 10.77 14.95 -12.74
C VAL A 459 11.17 14.60 -11.31
N THR A 460 11.29 13.31 -11.02
CA THR A 460 11.80 12.82 -9.74
C THR A 460 13.29 13.10 -9.65
N GLU A 461 13.68 14.12 -8.88
CA GLU A 461 15.06 14.62 -8.81
C GLU A 461 15.89 14.00 -7.67
N ALA A 462 15.32 13.03 -6.96
CA ALA A 462 15.97 12.34 -5.85
C ALA A 462 16.32 10.90 -6.23
N GLU A 463 17.48 10.43 -5.77
CA GLU A 463 17.77 8.99 -5.71
C GLU A 463 17.13 8.43 -4.44
N MET A 464 16.02 7.71 -4.60
CA MET A 464 15.22 7.16 -3.51
C MET A 464 15.16 5.65 -3.62
N PRO A 465 15.29 4.90 -2.51
CA PRO A 465 14.90 3.50 -2.52
C PRO A 465 13.39 3.42 -2.79
N VAL A 466 13.00 2.60 -3.75
CA VAL A 466 11.59 2.40 -4.09
C VAL A 466 11.29 0.93 -4.37
N THR A 467 10.03 0.57 -4.24
CA THR A 467 9.51 -0.75 -4.61
C THR A 467 8.41 -0.56 -5.63
N MET A 468 8.63 -1.06 -6.85
CA MET A 468 7.60 -1.16 -7.87
C MET A 468 6.86 -2.49 -7.71
N ILE A 469 5.53 -2.47 -7.73
CA ILE A 469 4.70 -3.66 -7.67
C ILE A 469 3.63 -3.67 -8.73
N ARG A 470 3.19 -4.88 -9.09
CA ARG A 470 2.01 -5.07 -9.92
C ARG A 470 1.24 -6.30 -9.47
N LEU A 471 -0.05 -6.09 -9.20
CA LEU A 471 -1.01 -7.16 -9.05
C LEU A 471 -1.59 -7.52 -10.41
N ASN A 472 -1.72 -8.81 -10.71
CA ASN A 472 -2.33 -9.29 -11.94
C ASN A 472 -3.30 -10.44 -11.65
N LEU A 473 -4.33 -10.59 -12.50
CA LEU A 473 -5.21 -11.75 -12.49
C LEU A 473 -4.88 -12.68 -13.65
N VAL A 474 -4.50 -13.92 -13.32
CA VAL A 474 -4.20 -14.94 -14.32
C VAL A 474 -5.27 -16.02 -14.26
N LYS A 475 -5.93 -16.29 -15.39
CA LYS A 475 -7.00 -17.29 -15.46
C LYS A 475 -6.51 -18.66 -14.96
N ASN A 476 -7.28 -19.28 -14.07
CA ASN A 476 -6.99 -20.55 -13.37
C ASN A 476 -5.87 -20.50 -12.31
N LEU A 477 -5.19 -19.37 -12.14
CA LEU A 477 -4.28 -19.13 -11.01
C LEU A 477 -4.94 -18.23 -9.96
N GLY A 478 -5.67 -17.19 -10.41
CA GLY A 478 -6.19 -16.12 -9.57
C GLY A 478 -5.22 -14.93 -9.51
N PRO A 479 -5.25 -14.13 -8.41
CA PRO A 479 -4.32 -13.02 -8.23
C PRO A 479 -2.89 -13.51 -8.05
N MET A 480 -1.93 -12.76 -8.59
CA MET A 480 -0.50 -12.90 -8.29
C MET A 480 0.14 -11.51 -8.18
N LEU A 481 1.23 -11.42 -7.41
CA LEU A 481 1.99 -10.18 -7.24
C LEU A 481 3.38 -10.29 -7.87
N GLN A 482 3.84 -9.21 -8.50
CA GLN A 482 5.22 -8.98 -8.90
C GLN A 482 5.80 -7.81 -8.10
N ILE A 483 7.06 -7.93 -7.67
CA ILE A 483 7.76 -6.96 -6.82
C ILE A 483 9.15 -6.69 -7.41
N ALA A 484 9.52 -5.43 -7.60
CA ALA A 484 10.87 -5.03 -7.99
C ALA A 484 11.34 -3.90 -7.08
N GLU A 485 12.20 -4.22 -6.11
CA GLU A 485 12.94 -3.21 -5.35
C GLU A 485 14.04 -2.60 -6.22
N GLY A 486 14.31 -1.32 -6.04
CA GLY A 486 15.36 -0.60 -6.76
C GLY A 486 15.46 0.84 -6.31
N TRP A 487 15.90 1.70 -7.20
CA TRP A 487 16.09 3.11 -6.91
C TRP A 487 15.54 3.98 -8.03
N THR A 488 14.96 5.13 -7.66
CA THR A 488 14.86 6.23 -8.63
C THR A 488 16.25 6.75 -8.94
N VAL A 489 16.53 7.16 -10.17
CA VAL A 489 17.86 7.65 -10.57
C VAL A 489 17.80 9.10 -11.04
N LYS A 490 18.72 9.91 -10.54
CA LYS A 490 18.89 11.30 -10.99
C LYS A 490 19.88 11.36 -12.15
N LEU A 491 19.35 11.36 -13.37
CA LEU A 491 20.16 11.59 -14.56
C LEU A 491 20.52 13.09 -14.68
N PRO A 492 21.64 13.45 -15.34
CA PRO A 492 21.94 14.84 -15.67
C PRO A 492 20.78 15.51 -16.41
N ASP A 493 20.55 16.79 -16.16
CA ASP A 493 19.39 17.53 -16.69
C ASP A 493 19.32 17.45 -18.22
N GLU A 494 20.45 17.59 -18.91
CA GLU A 494 20.55 17.50 -20.36
C GLU A 494 20.20 16.11 -20.90
N VAL A 495 20.52 15.05 -20.15
CA VAL A 495 20.17 13.68 -20.50
C VAL A 495 18.68 13.46 -20.28
N THR A 496 18.17 13.85 -19.10
CA THR A 496 16.74 13.81 -18.77
C THR A 496 15.91 14.51 -19.84
N ASP A 497 16.29 15.73 -20.22
CA ASP A 497 15.56 16.53 -21.21
C ASP A 497 15.49 15.86 -22.58
N VAL A 498 16.62 15.31 -23.05
CA VAL A 498 16.68 14.61 -24.34
C VAL A 498 15.77 13.39 -24.36
N LEU A 499 15.76 12.60 -23.29
CA LEU A 499 14.94 11.38 -23.22
C LEU A 499 13.46 11.68 -23.00
N TRP A 500 13.15 12.63 -22.12
CA TRP A 500 11.78 12.98 -21.75
C TRP A 500 11.02 13.64 -22.91
N LYS A 501 11.65 14.55 -23.66
CA LYS A 501 11.06 15.19 -24.86
C LYS A 501 10.68 14.21 -25.96
N ARG A 502 11.29 13.01 -25.99
CA ARG A 502 10.97 11.94 -26.96
C ARG A 502 9.77 11.08 -26.57
N THR A 503 9.26 11.22 -25.35
CA THR A 503 8.16 10.42 -24.80
C THR A 503 6.90 11.27 -24.69
N ASP A 504 6.77 12.01 -23.59
CA ASP A 504 5.77 13.06 -23.42
C ASP A 504 6.30 14.05 -22.38
N TYR A 505 6.63 15.28 -22.81
CA TYR A 505 7.27 16.27 -21.94
C TYR A 505 6.30 16.96 -20.96
N THR A 506 5.00 16.65 -21.02
CA THR A 506 3.97 17.21 -20.13
C THR A 506 3.57 16.30 -18.99
N TRP A 507 4.06 15.05 -18.98
CA TRP A 507 3.69 14.03 -18.00
C TRP A 507 4.79 13.81 -16.95
N PRO A 508 4.45 13.36 -15.72
CA PRO A 508 5.41 13.19 -14.63
C PRO A 508 6.45 12.11 -14.92
N CYS A 509 7.73 12.44 -14.78
CA CYS A 509 8.84 11.57 -15.18
C CYS A 509 9.56 10.98 -13.96
N THR A 510 9.69 9.65 -13.91
CA THR A 510 10.54 8.93 -12.96
C THR A 510 11.44 7.93 -13.70
N TRP A 511 12.75 8.00 -13.46
CA TRP A 511 13.70 7.01 -13.96
C TRP A 511 13.94 5.96 -12.88
N PHE A 512 13.71 4.68 -13.18
CA PHE A 512 13.81 3.59 -12.21
C PHE A 512 14.87 2.56 -12.62
N ALA A 513 15.83 2.30 -11.73
CA ALA A 513 16.80 1.22 -11.86
C ALA A 513 16.47 0.10 -10.85
N PRO A 514 16.02 -1.08 -11.29
CA PRO A 514 15.76 -2.20 -10.38
C PRO A 514 17.07 -2.74 -9.81
N ARG A 515 17.03 -3.26 -8.56
CA ARG A 515 18.11 -4.08 -8.03
C ARG A 515 18.17 -5.38 -8.82
N VAL A 516 19.30 -5.64 -9.46
CA VAL A 516 19.53 -6.85 -10.27
C VAL A 516 20.36 -7.90 -9.52
N THR A 517 20.18 -9.16 -9.89
CA THR A 517 20.90 -10.32 -9.33
C THR A 517 21.85 -10.96 -10.34
N GLY A 518 21.77 -10.57 -11.63
CA GLY A 518 22.52 -11.19 -12.71
C GLY A 518 21.90 -12.49 -13.26
N GLU A 519 20.78 -12.94 -12.68
CA GLU A 519 20.11 -14.19 -13.06
C GLU A 519 18.57 -14.05 -13.10
N GLY A 520 17.90 -14.89 -13.89
CA GLY A 520 16.44 -14.95 -13.98
C GLY A 520 15.78 -13.63 -14.42
N ASN A 521 14.60 -13.33 -13.86
CA ASN A 521 13.83 -12.12 -14.19
C ASN A 521 14.49 -10.82 -13.70
N PHE A 522 15.57 -10.91 -12.90
CA PHE A 522 16.34 -9.79 -12.40
C PHE A 522 17.78 -9.83 -12.90
N ALA A 523 18.04 -10.48 -14.03
CA ALA A 523 19.36 -10.46 -14.64
C ALA A 523 19.77 -9.03 -15.05
N THR A 524 18.86 -8.28 -15.65
CA THR A 524 19.04 -6.86 -16.03
C THR A 524 17.73 -6.09 -15.90
N ALA A 525 17.78 -4.76 -16.02
CA ALA A 525 16.59 -3.91 -16.13
C ALA A 525 15.71 -4.27 -17.34
N TYR A 526 16.31 -4.78 -18.44
CA TYR A 526 15.55 -5.31 -19.57
C TYR A 526 14.70 -6.52 -19.14
N ASP A 527 15.30 -7.48 -18.44
CA ASP A 527 14.62 -8.70 -18.02
C ASP A 527 13.48 -8.37 -17.05
N VAL A 528 13.66 -7.37 -16.19
CA VAL A 528 12.60 -6.88 -15.31
C VAL A 528 11.42 -6.34 -16.12
N MET A 529 11.66 -5.45 -17.09
CA MET A 529 10.58 -4.90 -17.93
C MET A 529 9.92 -5.98 -18.80
N ASN A 530 10.72 -6.86 -19.40
CA ASN A 530 10.25 -7.91 -20.30
C ASN A 530 9.37 -8.96 -19.58
N ASN A 531 9.57 -9.15 -18.28
CA ASN A 531 8.76 -10.06 -17.46
C ASN A 531 7.67 -9.34 -16.65
N TRP A 532 7.53 -8.02 -16.79
CA TRP A 532 6.47 -7.27 -16.12
C TRP A 532 5.10 -7.58 -16.74
N GLY A 533 4.10 -7.88 -15.91
CA GLY A 533 2.84 -8.49 -16.35
C GLY A 533 1.77 -7.53 -16.89
N ALA A 534 2.02 -6.22 -16.88
CA ALA A 534 1.08 -5.20 -17.32
C ALA A 534 1.79 -3.95 -17.85
N ASN A 535 1.04 -3.00 -18.41
CA ASN A 535 1.60 -1.68 -18.78
C ASN A 535 1.79 -0.77 -17.56
N HIS A 536 1.05 -0.97 -16.46
CA HIS A 536 1.17 -0.14 -15.25
C HIS A 536 2.01 -0.79 -14.15
N GLY A 537 2.53 0.06 -13.26
CA GLY A 537 3.10 -0.30 -11.97
C GLY A 537 2.66 0.68 -10.88
N ALA A 538 2.60 0.19 -9.64
CA ALA A 538 2.45 1.01 -8.44
C ALA A 538 3.79 1.10 -7.74
N ILE A 539 4.26 2.31 -7.41
CA ILE A 539 5.59 2.53 -6.83
C ILE A 539 5.46 3.19 -5.47
N SER A 540 6.10 2.58 -4.47
CA SER A 540 6.19 3.09 -3.11
C SER A 540 7.62 3.49 -2.80
N TYR A 541 7.80 4.54 -1.99
CA TYR A 541 9.06 4.81 -1.32
C TYR A 541 9.42 3.70 -0.34
N GLY A 542 10.72 3.43 -0.23
CA GLY A 542 11.31 2.37 0.57
C GLY A 542 11.41 1.02 -0.13
N HIS A 543 12.28 0.16 0.41
CA HIS A 543 12.35 -1.27 0.06
C HIS A 543 11.41 -2.07 0.97
N ILE A 544 10.17 -2.21 0.50
CA ILE A 544 9.05 -2.79 1.27
C ILE A 544 8.69 -4.20 0.79
N GLY A 545 9.50 -4.82 -0.05
CA GLY A 545 9.20 -6.10 -0.68
C GLY A 545 8.99 -7.23 0.34
N ALA A 546 9.75 -7.25 1.44
CA ALA A 546 9.56 -8.23 2.51
C ALA A 546 8.21 -8.08 3.23
N ASP A 547 7.73 -6.85 3.40
CA ASP A 547 6.45 -6.56 4.04
C ASP A 547 5.29 -6.93 3.08
N LEU A 548 5.46 -6.68 1.78
CA LEU A 548 4.52 -7.12 0.74
C LEU A 548 4.43 -8.65 0.63
N ILE A 549 5.55 -9.37 0.67
CA ILE A 549 5.56 -10.85 0.69
C ILE A 549 4.79 -11.37 1.92
N THR A 550 4.96 -10.71 3.07
CA THR A 550 4.22 -11.05 4.30
C THR A 550 2.73 -10.82 4.12
N LEU A 551 2.33 -9.64 3.62
CA LEU A 551 0.94 -9.29 3.30
C LEU A 551 0.30 -10.29 2.32
N CYS A 552 0.99 -10.59 1.22
CA CYS A 552 0.55 -11.56 0.22
C CYS A 552 0.33 -12.96 0.81
N SER A 553 1.19 -13.42 1.71
CA SER A 553 0.99 -14.72 2.38
C SER A 553 -0.21 -14.73 3.34
N ILE A 554 -0.55 -13.58 3.95
CA ILE A 554 -1.79 -13.39 4.72
C ILE A 554 -2.99 -13.44 3.77
N LEU A 555 -2.92 -12.82 2.61
CA LEU A 555 -4.04 -12.80 1.65
C LEU A 555 -4.12 -14.06 0.78
N ARG A 556 -3.09 -14.92 0.82
CA ARG A 556 -2.91 -16.11 -0.02
C ARG A 556 -2.77 -15.76 -1.51
N ILE A 557 -2.08 -14.67 -1.79
CA ILE A 557 -1.70 -14.22 -3.13
C ILE A 557 -0.26 -14.67 -3.39
N PRO A 558 0.01 -15.57 -4.37
CA PRO A 558 1.38 -15.97 -4.69
C PRO A 558 2.21 -14.80 -5.25
N VAL A 559 3.49 -14.76 -4.89
CA VAL A 559 4.45 -13.80 -5.43
C VAL A 559 5.23 -14.46 -6.57
N ALA A 560 4.94 -14.05 -7.82
CA ALA A 560 5.44 -14.69 -9.03
C ALA A 560 6.79 -14.13 -9.52
N MET A 561 7.24 -13.00 -8.97
CA MET A 561 8.50 -12.34 -9.32
C MET A 561 8.91 -11.42 -8.18
N HIS A 562 10.10 -11.62 -7.59
CA HIS A 562 10.69 -10.67 -6.63
C HIS A 562 12.22 -10.72 -6.60
N ASN A 563 12.85 -9.61 -6.22
CA ASN A 563 14.30 -9.50 -5.94
C ASN A 563 14.61 -9.26 -4.45
N VAL A 564 13.63 -9.52 -3.59
CA VAL A 564 13.80 -9.50 -2.13
C VAL A 564 14.74 -10.64 -1.71
N PRO A 565 15.76 -10.37 -0.86
CA PRO A 565 16.65 -11.42 -0.34
C PRO A 565 15.88 -12.53 0.38
N GLU A 566 16.29 -13.79 0.18
CA GLU A 566 15.57 -14.95 0.68
C GLU A 566 15.43 -14.95 2.21
N GLU A 567 16.46 -14.48 2.93
CA GLU A 567 16.48 -14.37 4.38
C GLU A 567 15.47 -13.36 4.94
N LYS A 568 14.94 -12.46 4.10
CA LYS A 568 13.89 -11.50 4.46
C LYS A 568 12.48 -12.03 4.23
N ILE A 569 12.31 -13.16 3.53
CA ILE A 569 11.00 -13.77 3.29
C ILE A 569 10.40 -14.24 4.62
N PHE A 570 9.25 -13.67 4.98
CA PHE A 570 8.52 -14.02 6.19
C PHE A 570 7.07 -14.37 5.86
N ARG A 571 6.72 -15.63 6.06
CA ARG A 571 5.40 -16.22 5.75
C ARG A 571 4.93 -17.09 6.93
N PRO A 572 3.65 -17.51 7.00
CA PRO A 572 3.21 -18.44 8.03
C PRO A 572 4.06 -19.71 8.04
N ALA A 573 4.34 -20.25 9.22
CA ALA A 573 5.29 -21.35 9.39
C ALA A 573 4.93 -22.61 8.59
N SER A 574 3.63 -22.78 8.28
CA SER A 574 3.14 -23.90 7.49
C SER A 574 3.58 -23.87 6.01
N TRP A 575 4.02 -22.72 5.47
CA TRP A 575 4.59 -22.65 4.10
C TRP A 575 5.80 -23.57 3.96
N ASN A 576 6.63 -23.70 5.00
CA ASN A 576 7.81 -24.57 4.99
C ASN A 576 7.46 -26.05 4.75
N ALA A 577 6.23 -26.49 5.08
CA ALA A 577 5.77 -27.85 4.84
C ALA A 577 5.44 -28.11 3.36
N PHE A 578 5.31 -27.06 2.54
CA PHE A 578 5.03 -27.15 1.10
C PHE A 578 6.31 -27.21 0.25
N GLY A 579 7.50 -27.19 0.84
CA GLY A 579 8.78 -27.40 0.16
C GLY A 579 9.87 -26.43 0.59
N GLN A 580 11.11 -26.72 0.17
CA GLN A 580 12.27 -25.87 0.46
C GLN A 580 12.38 -24.70 -0.53
N ASP A 581 12.05 -24.93 -1.80
CA ASP A 581 11.97 -23.90 -2.83
C ASP A 581 10.92 -22.84 -2.45
N LYS A 582 11.35 -21.58 -2.35
CA LYS A 582 10.56 -20.46 -1.79
C LYS A 582 9.44 -20.01 -2.72
N GLU A 583 9.63 -20.13 -4.02
CA GLU A 583 8.59 -19.85 -5.01
C GLU A 583 7.57 -20.98 -5.02
N GLY A 584 8.00 -22.22 -5.26
CA GLY A 584 7.10 -23.36 -5.37
C GLY A 584 6.30 -23.62 -4.09
N GLN A 585 6.88 -23.42 -2.90
CA GLN A 585 6.11 -23.56 -1.66
C GLN A 585 5.00 -22.51 -1.54
N ASP A 586 5.20 -21.29 -2.09
CA ASP A 586 4.22 -20.21 -2.05
C ASP A 586 3.00 -20.54 -2.89
N PHE A 587 3.22 -20.95 -4.14
CA PHE A 587 2.15 -21.36 -5.05
C PHE A 587 1.33 -22.52 -4.47
N ARG A 588 2.00 -23.56 -3.93
CA ARG A 588 1.31 -24.71 -3.34
C ARG A 588 0.53 -24.34 -2.08
N ALA A 589 1.09 -23.50 -1.21
CA ALA A 589 0.41 -23.06 0.01
C ALA A 589 -0.79 -22.15 -0.31
N CYS A 590 -0.62 -21.16 -1.20
CA CYS A 590 -1.71 -20.29 -1.64
C CYS A 590 -2.85 -21.09 -2.28
N GLN A 591 -2.52 -22.08 -3.12
CA GLN A 591 -3.51 -22.98 -3.69
C GLN A 591 -4.23 -23.84 -2.64
N ALA A 592 -3.50 -24.35 -1.64
CA ALA A 592 -4.05 -25.24 -0.63
C ALA A 592 -4.97 -24.52 0.38
N TYR A 593 -4.59 -23.31 0.80
CA TYR A 593 -5.37 -22.52 1.76
C TYR A 593 -6.47 -21.70 1.09
N GLY A 594 -6.28 -21.30 -0.17
CA GLY A 594 -7.24 -20.48 -0.91
C GLY A 594 -7.38 -19.05 -0.36
N PRO A 595 -8.32 -18.27 -0.92
CA PRO A 595 -8.52 -16.87 -0.54
C PRO A 595 -8.93 -16.72 0.93
N MET A 596 -8.46 -15.66 1.58
CA MET A 596 -8.65 -15.42 3.03
C MET A 596 -10.12 -15.42 3.49
N TYR A 597 -11.00 -14.81 2.70
CA TYR A 597 -12.40 -14.57 3.05
C TYR A 597 -13.38 -15.39 2.23
N LYS A 598 -12.87 -16.28 1.35
CA LYS A 598 -13.73 -17.25 0.69
C LYS A 598 -14.42 -18.06 1.78
N SER A 599 -15.74 -17.89 1.89
CA SER A 599 -16.56 -18.67 2.81
C SER A 599 -16.23 -20.14 2.58
N ILE A 600 -15.67 -20.80 3.60
CA ILE A 600 -15.59 -22.25 3.61
C ILE A 600 -17.01 -22.74 3.33
N ARG A 601 -17.13 -23.57 2.28
CA ARG A 601 -18.38 -24.19 1.82
C ARG A 601 -19.25 -24.72 2.95
#